data_AF-A0A7V5QHK4-F1
#
_entry.id   AF-A0A7V5QHK4-F1
#
_cell.length_a   1.000
_cell.length_b   1.000
_cell.length_c   1.000
_cell.angle_alpha   90.00
_cell.angle_beta   90.00
_cell.angle_gamma   90.00
#
_symmetry.space_group_name_H-M   'P 1'
#
loop_
_entity.id
_entity.type
_entity.pdbx_description
1 polymer ?
#
loop_
_entity_poly.entity_id
_entity_poly.type
_entity_poly.pdbx_seq_one_letter_code
_entity_poly.pdbx_strand_id
1 'polypeptide(L)'
;MKKSFFEKLTGSHKKDDWEETSFSLGEPIENNDIIDKIEEENEEAQLTVDVYQTPDEIVVQSFVAGLKPEDLDVTITRDMITIKGKRESKHRVEKENYFYQELYWGSFSRSILLPQEIDPDEAEATIKDGLLTITLPKLDRERVQKLKIKEN
;
A
#
# COMPACT_ATOMS: atom_id res chain seq x y z
N MET A 1 48.93 9.80 -25.87
CA MET A 1 47.80 9.69 -24.91
C MET A 1 46.71 8.83 -25.54
N LYS A 2 46.15 7.86 -24.80
CA LYS A 2 45.12 6.92 -25.29
C LYS A 2 43.73 7.55 -25.18
N LYS A 3 42.89 7.41 -26.22
CA LYS A 3 41.50 7.88 -26.23
C LYS A 3 40.60 7.06 -25.30
N SER A 4 39.64 7.73 -24.67
CA SER A 4 38.71 7.17 -23.68
C SER A 4 37.75 6.15 -24.32
N PHE A 5 37.48 5.08 -23.59
CA PHE A 5 36.59 3.96 -23.95
C PHE A 5 35.17 4.41 -24.35
N PHE A 6 34.71 5.53 -23.80
CA PHE A 6 33.39 6.11 -24.09
C PHE A 6 33.25 6.72 -25.50
N GLU A 7 34.34 7.21 -26.09
CA GLU A 7 34.35 7.82 -27.43
C GLU A 7 34.13 6.76 -28.54
N LYS A 8 34.24 5.46 -28.20
CA LYS A 8 33.99 4.32 -29.10
C LYS A 8 32.55 3.79 -29.05
N LEU A 9 31.79 4.07 -27.99
CA LEU A 9 30.41 3.57 -27.86
C LEU A 9 29.40 4.50 -28.52
N THR A 10 29.67 5.80 -28.56
CA THR A 10 28.78 6.77 -29.20
C THR A 10 29.17 6.88 -30.67
N GLY A 11 28.71 5.91 -31.45
CA GLY A 11 28.85 5.90 -32.90
C GLY A 11 28.55 7.28 -33.48
N SER A 12 29.51 7.80 -34.25
CA SER A 12 29.35 9.06 -34.98
C SER A 12 28.18 8.91 -35.95
N HIS A 13 27.05 9.53 -35.61
CA HIS A 13 25.95 9.73 -36.54
C HIS A 13 25.62 11.22 -36.63
N LYS A 14 25.55 11.67 -37.88
CA LYS A 14 25.32 13.05 -38.28
C LYS A 14 23.96 13.54 -37.81
N LYS A 15 23.93 14.85 -37.53
CA LYS A 15 22.76 15.71 -37.35
C LYS A 15 21.70 15.42 -38.41
N ASP A 16 20.47 15.23 -37.97
CA ASP A 16 19.26 15.66 -38.68
C ASP A 16 18.29 16.27 -37.65
N ASP A 17 18.04 17.55 -37.91
CA ASP A 17 17.01 18.50 -37.46
C ASP A 17 15.93 18.01 -36.48
N TRP A 18 16.02 18.51 -35.24
CA TRP A 18 14.89 18.63 -34.32
C TRP A 18 14.54 20.11 -34.21
N GLU A 19 13.31 20.47 -34.57
CA GLU A 19 12.80 21.84 -34.53
C GLU A 19 12.92 22.42 -33.12
N GLU A 20 13.49 23.64 -33.05
CA GLU A 20 13.62 24.44 -31.84
C GLU A 20 12.23 24.85 -31.32
N THR A 21 11.62 24.05 -30.45
CA THR A 21 10.77 24.63 -29.40
C THR A 21 11.70 25.20 -28.35
N SER A 22 11.82 26.52 -28.33
CA SER A 22 12.53 27.30 -27.32
C SER A 22 12.00 26.97 -25.93
N PHE A 23 12.58 25.96 -25.29
CA PHE A 23 12.44 25.75 -23.85
C PHE A 23 13.34 26.78 -23.19
N SER A 24 12.72 27.84 -22.64
CA SER A 24 13.40 28.74 -21.73
C SER A 24 13.95 27.87 -20.60
N LEU A 25 15.29 27.77 -20.52
CA LEU A 25 16.00 27.28 -19.35
C LEU A 25 15.71 28.27 -18.23
N GLY A 26 14.59 28.04 -17.55
CA GLY A 26 14.35 28.59 -16.22
C GLY A 26 15.45 28.12 -15.28
N GLU A 27 15.70 28.94 -14.26
CA GLU A 27 16.66 28.75 -13.17
C GLU A 27 16.82 27.28 -12.75
N PRO A 28 18.05 26.85 -12.37
CA PRO A 28 18.29 25.50 -11.90
C PRO A 28 17.33 25.18 -10.73
N ILE A 29 16.45 24.20 -10.95
CA ILE A 29 15.54 23.71 -9.91
C ILE A 29 16.43 23.10 -8.82
N GLU A 30 16.34 23.64 -7.59
CA GLU A 30 17.05 23.09 -6.45
C GLU A 30 16.64 21.63 -6.26
N ASN A 31 17.60 20.72 -6.34
CA ASN A 31 17.39 19.27 -6.26
C ASN A 31 16.70 18.80 -4.97
N ASN A 32 16.64 19.64 -3.92
CA ASN A 32 16.00 19.30 -2.65
C ASN A 32 14.47 19.22 -2.76
N ASP A 33 13.81 20.10 -3.53
CA ASP A 33 12.34 20.09 -3.65
C ASP A 33 11.80 18.86 -4.39
N ILE A 34 12.66 18.21 -5.19
CA ILE A 34 12.34 16.99 -5.93
C ILE A 34 12.56 15.76 -5.04
N ILE A 35 13.62 15.77 -4.21
CA ILE A 35 13.91 14.67 -3.28
C ILE A 35 12.85 14.62 -2.18
N ASP A 36 12.43 15.76 -1.62
CA ASP A 36 11.38 15.83 -0.61
C ASP A 36 10.02 15.32 -1.14
N LYS A 37 9.70 15.59 -2.41
CA LYS A 37 8.49 15.06 -3.08
C LYS A 37 8.55 13.54 -3.34
N ILE A 38 9.74 13.00 -3.59
CA ILE A 38 9.95 11.58 -3.86
C ILE A 38 9.99 10.76 -2.56
N GLU A 39 10.43 11.36 -1.45
CA GLU A 39 10.41 10.73 -0.12
C GLU A 39 9.00 10.73 0.51
N GLU A 40 8.20 11.81 0.34
CA GLU A 40 6.79 11.84 0.80
C GLU A 40 5.87 10.83 0.07
N GLU A 41 6.21 10.42 -1.16
CA GLU A 41 5.40 9.46 -1.93
C GLU A 41 5.58 7.99 -1.52
N ASN A 42 6.59 7.64 -0.70
CA ASN A 42 6.96 6.24 -0.45
C ASN A 42 6.74 5.73 0.99
N GLU A 43 6.30 6.56 1.94
CA GLU A 43 5.97 6.09 3.29
C GLU A 43 4.48 5.69 3.40
N GLU A 44 4.19 4.44 3.07
CA GLU A 44 2.89 3.83 3.30
C GLU A 44 2.66 3.65 4.81
N ALA A 45 1.69 4.38 5.38
CA ALA A 45 1.43 4.29 6.82
C ALA A 45 0.88 2.93 7.22
N GLN A 46 1.21 2.52 8.44
CA GLN A 46 0.66 1.31 9.02
C GLN A 46 -0.78 1.55 9.50
N LEU A 47 -1.75 0.87 8.89
CA LEU A 47 -3.14 0.92 9.35
C LEU A 47 -3.25 0.26 10.74
N THR A 48 -3.87 0.97 11.69
CA THR A 48 -4.19 0.43 13.01
C THR A 48 -5.42 -0.47 12.93
N VAL A 49 -5.34 -1.62 13.58
CA VAL A 49 -6.36 -2.67 13.50
C VAL A 49 -6.57 -3.32 14.86
N ASP A 50 -7.82 -3.67 15.14
CA ASP A 50 -8.16 -4.63 16.18
C ASP A 50 -8.40 -6.00 15.52
N VAL A 51 -7.89 -7.06 16.14
CA VAL A 51 -8.08 -8.44 15.68
C VAL A 51 -8.52 -9.29 16.87
N TYR A 52 -9.66 -9.95 16.74
CA TYR A 52 -10.19 -10.84 17.76
C TYR A 52 -10.88 -12.05 17.12
N GLN A 53 -11.30 -13.02 17.93
CA GLN A 53 -12.00 -14.20 17.43
C GLN A 53 -13.28 -14.46 18.23
N THR A 54 -14.28 -15.00 17.55
CA THR A 54 -15.41 -15.72 18.14
C THR A 54 -15.07 -17.23 18.12
N PRO A 55 -15.97 -18.15 18.53
CA PRO A 55 -15.74 -19.59 18.31
C PRO A 55 -15.47 -19.91 16.83
N ASP A 56 -16.28 -19.33 15.94
CA ASP A 56 -16.37 -19.74 14.53
C ASP A 56 -15.62 -18.80 13.58
N GLU A 57 -15.27 -17.59 14.00
CA GLU A 57 -14.75 -16.55 13.10
C GLU A 57 -13.54 -15.82 13.69
N ILE A 58 -12.73 -15.24 12.81
CA ILE A 58 -11.78 -14.17 13.13
C ILE A 58 -12.38 -12.87 12.62
N VAL A 59 -12.31 -11.80 13.42
CA VAL A 59 -12.82 -10.48 13.06
C VAL A 59 -11.68 -9.47 13.08
N VAL A 60 -11.58 -8.67 12.02
CA VAL A 60 -10.63 -7.57 11.87
C VAL A 60 -11.40 -6.26 11.77
N GLN A 61 -11.04 -5.27 12.59
CA GLN A 61 -11.67 -3.96 12.60
C GLN A 61 -10.66 -2.84 12.45
N SER A 62 -11.05 -1.76 11.75
CA SER A 62 -10.22 -0.56 11.61
C SER A 62 -11.06 0.68 11.34
N PHE A 63 -10.64 1.83 11.87
CA PHE A 63 -11.24 3.11 11.51
C PHE A 63 -10.75 3.58 10.12
N VAL A 64 -11.71 3.72 9.22
CA VAL A 64 -11.53 4.17 7.83
C VAL A 64 -12.42 5.39 7.54
N ALA A 65 -12.64 6.22 8.56
CA ALA A 65 -13.53 7.38 8.47
C ALA A 65 -13.18 8.28 7.28
N GLY A 66 -14.20 8.66 6.51
CA GLY A 66 -14.06 9.49 5.32
C GLY A 66 -13.74 8.74 4.03
N LEU A 67 -13.45 7.43 4.10
CA LEU A 67 -13.25 6.58 2.93
C LEU A 67 -14.56 5.91 2.52
N LYS A 68 -14.72 5.71 1.23
CA LYS A 68 -15.77 4.88 0.65
C LYS A 68 -15.24 3.45 0.43
N PRO A 69 -16.12 2.45 0.24
CA PRO A 69 -15.68 1.09 -0.07
C PRO A 69 -14.73 1.01 -1.27
N GLU A 70 -14.97 1.81 -2.32
CA GLU A 70 -14.12 1.85 -3.51
C GLU A 70 -12.71 2.43 -3.28
N ASP A 71 -12.46 3.10 -2.15
CA ASP A 71 -11.16 3.64 -1.78
C ASP A 71 -10.27 2.61 -1.02
N LEU A 72 -10.79 1.39 -0.82
CA LEU A 72 -10.13 0.31 -0.09
C LEU A 72 -9.88 -0.89 -1.01
N ASP A 73 -8.71 -1.49 -0.85
CA ASP A 73 -8.35 -2.77 -1.45
C ASP A 73 -8.11 -3.78 -0.32
N VAL A 74 -8.91 -4.84 -0.31
CA VAL A 74 -8.82 -5.93 0.68
C VAL A 74 -8.55 -7.22 -0.07
N THR A 75 -7.41 -7.82 0.23
CA THR A 75 -7.00 -9.12 -0.33
C THR A 75 -6.87 -10.14 0.79
N ILE A 76 -7.36 -11.35 0.54
CA ILE A 76 -7.45 -12.42 1.54
C ILE A 76 -6.89 -13.71 0.94
N THR A 77 -6.06 -14.40 1.72
CA THR A 77 -5.67 -15.80 1.53
C THR A 77 -6.19 -16.62 2.71
N ARG A 78 -5.95 -17.93 2.71
CA ARG A 78 -6.37 -18.79 3.83
C ARG A 78 -5.77 -18.38 5.17
N ASP A 79 -4.58 -17.80 5.18
CA ASP A 79 -3.77 -17.56 6.37
C ASP A 79 -3.38 -16.09 6.53
N MET A 80 -3.78 -15.20 5.62
CA MET A 80 -3.39 -13.80 5.64
C MET A 80 -4.49 -12.89 5.11
N ILE A 81 -4.57 -11.70 5.68
CA ILE A 81 -5.36 -10.60 5.14
C ILE A 81 -4.47 -9.38 4.94
N THR A 82 -4.68 -8.67 3.85
CA THR A 82 -4.03 -7.39 3.55
C THR A 82 -5.10 -6.33 3.25
N ILE A 83 -5.03 -5.21 3.97
CA ILE A 83 -5.92 -4.05 3.82
C ILE A 83 -5.07 -2.88 3.35
N LYS A 84 -5.46 -2.25 2.23
CA LYS A 84 -4.81 -1.07 1.66
C LYS A 84 -5.83 0.01 1.35
N GLY A 85 -5.36 1.24 1.27
CA GLY A 85 -6.17 2.38 0.83
C GLY A 85 -5.40 3.69 0.90
N LYS A 86 -6.08 4.79 0.62
CA LYS A 86 -5.49 6.13 0.66
C LYS A 86 -6.45 7.14 1.27
N ARG A 87 -5.97 7.94 2.24
CA ARG A 87 -6.70 9.07 2.81
C ARG A 87 -6.27 10.36 2.12
N GLU A 88 -7.21 11.10 1.55
CA GLU A 88 -6.94 12.39 0.92
C GLU A 88 -7.56 13.55 1.71
N SER A 89 -6.78 14.61 1.93
CA SER A 89 -7.31 15.84 2.51
C SER A 89 -8.08 16.63 1.47
N LYS A 90 -9.31 17.05 1.79
CA LYS A 90 -10.11 17.97 0.95
C LYS A 90 -9.60 19.41 0.98
N HIS A 91 -8.78 19.75 1.96
CA HIS A 91 -8.25 21.09 2.15
C HIS A 91 -6.73 21.09 2.05
N ARG A 92 -6.20 21.93 1.16
CA ARG A 92 -4.78 22.20 1.10
C ARG A 92 -4.50 23.38 2.02
N VAL A 93 -3.97 23.06 3.20
CA VAL A 93 -3.46 24.05 4.16
C VAL A 93 -1.95 23.95 4.12
N GLU A 94 -1.26 25.08 3.99
CA GLU A 94 0.21 25.12 4.00
C GLU A 94 0.73 24.71 5.38
N LYS A 95 1.92 24.10 5.42
CA LYS A 95 2.48 23.46 6.61
C LYS A 95 2.64 24.46 7.77
N GLU A 96 3.01 25.69 7.45
CA GLU A 96 3.24 26.80 8.38
C GLU A 96 1.95 27.29 9.05
N ASN A 97 0.80 27.00 8.44
CA ASN A 97 -0.50 27.44 8.92
C ASN A 97 -1.16 26.43 9.89
N TYR A 98 -0.53 25.26 10.12
CA TYR A 98 -0.98 24.34 11.16
C TYR A 98 -0.43 24.76 12.53
N PHE A 99 -1.31 24.85 13.53
CA PHE A 99 -0.86 24.82 14.93
C PHE A 99 -0.45 23.40 15.35
N TYR A 100 -1.22 22.39 14.92
CA TYR A 100 -0.98 20.96 15.10
C TYR A 100 -1.59 20.18 13.94
N GLN A 101 -0.95 19.08 13.53
CA GLN A 101 -1.43 18.19 12.48
C GLN A 101 -1.23 16.74 12.93
N GLU A 102 -2.28 16.14 13.49
CA GLU A 102 -2.25 14.74 14.00
C GLU A 102 -2.96 13.76 13.06
N LEU A 103 -3.77 14.27 12.12
CA LEU A 103 -4.45 13.45 11.14
C LEU A 103 -3.48 13.00 10.05
N TYR A 104 -3.50 11.70 9.77
CA TYR A 104 -2.73 11.12 8.69
C TYR A 104 -3.45 11.27 7.33
N TRP A 105 -2.71 11.76 6.34
CA TRP A 105 -3.12 11.83 4.94
C TRP A 105 -2.06 11.13 4.10
N GLY A 106 -2.47 10.25 3.19
CA GLY A 106 -1.56 9.40 2.43
C GLY A 106 -2.06 7.96 2.29
N SER A 107 -1.24 7.13 1.66
CA SER A 107 -1.50 5.71 1.46
C SER A 107 -1.24 4.91 2.74
N PHE A 108 -2.04 3.91 3.02
CA PHE A 108 -1.84 3.02 4.16
C PHE A 108 -1.98 1.56 3.76
N SER A 109 -1.33 0.70 4.55
CA SER A 109 -1.40 -0.75 4.38
C SER A 109 -1.26 -1.48 5.71
N ARG A 110 -1.87 -2.64 5.79
CA ARG A 110 -1.68 -3.60 6.88
C ARG A 110 -1.87 -5.01 6.38
N SER A 111 -0.84 -5.83 6.54
CA SER A 111 -0.91 -7.28 6.37
C SER A 111 -0.88 -7.97 7.72
N ILE A 112 -1.74 -8.96 7.91
CA ILE A 112 -1.92 -9.69 9.16
C ILE A 112 -1.89 -11.18 8.84
N LEU A 113 -0.93 -11.89 9.44
CA LEU A 113 -0.96 -13.35 9.46
C LEU A 113 -2.04 -13.79 10.46
N LEU A 114 -2.98 -14.61 9.99
CA LEU A 114 -4.10 -15.09 10.77
C LEU A 114 -3.65 -16.21 11.72
N PRO A 115 -4.18 -16.25 12.96
CA PRO A 115 -3.86 -17.30 13.92
C PRO A 115 -4.42 -18.69 13.54
N GLN A 116 -5.29 -18.76 12.54
CA GLN A 116 -5.91 -19.98 12.02
C GLN A 116 -6.29 -19.77 10.55
N GLU A 117 -6.32 -20.86 9.78
CA GLU A 117 -6.88 -20.84 8.43
C GLU A 117 -8.37 -20.44 8.42
N ILE A 118 -8.76 -19.65 7.42
CA ILE A 118 -10.14 -19.20 7.17
C ILE A 118 -10.66 -19.74 5.84
N ASP A 119 -11.97 -19.64 5.64
CA ASP A 119 -12.63 -19.82 4.34
C ASP A 119 -12.74 -18.46 3.63
N PRO A 120 -11.91 -18.16 2.60
CA PRO A 120 -11.94 -16.85 1.94
C PRO A 120 -13.20 -16.61 1.14
N ASP A 121 -13.87 -17.67 0.68
CA ASP A 121 -15.04 -17.56 -0.21
C ASP A 121 -16.28 -17.09 0.54
N GLU A 122 -16.32 -17.31 1.87
CA GLU A 122 -17.41 -16.91 2.77
C GLU A 122 -17.04 -15.67 3.62
N ALA A 123 -15.95 -14.98 3.29
CA ALA A 123 -15.55 -13.77 4.01
C ALA A 123 -16.46 -12.58 3.68
N GLU A 124 -16.79 -11.78 4.69
CA GLU A 124 -17.60 -10.58 4.54
C GLU A 124 -16.86 -9.32 5.01
N ALA A 125 -17.09 -8.19 4.33
CA ALA A 125 -16.56 -6.89 4.72
C ALA A 125 -17.65 -5.82 4.67
N THR A 126 -17.75 -5.03 5.74
CA THR A 126 -18.74 -3.95 5.86
C THR A 126 -18.11 -2.67 6.38
N ILE A 127 -18.65 -1.53 5.94
CA ILE A 127 -18.30 -0.22 6.51
C ILE A 127 -19.57 0.39 7.07
N LYS A 128 -19.53 0.72 8.37
CA LYS A 128 -20.62 1.42 9.05
C LYS A 128 -20.04 2.49 9.97
N ASP A 129 -20.54 3.72 9.85
CA ASP A 129 -20.11 4.86 10.68
C ASP A 129 -18.59 5.09 10.66
N GLY A 130 -17.93 4.80 9.53
CA GLY A 130 -16.48 4.93 9.36
C GLY A 130 -15.64 3.79 9.95
N LEU A 131 -16.27 2.72 10.43
CA LEU A 131 -15.61 1.51 10.91
C LEU A 131 -15.71 0.40 9.85
N LEU A 132 -14.54 -0.05 9.36
CA LEU A 132 -14.42 -1.27 8.57
C LEU A 132 -14.46 -2.46 9.53
N THR A 133 -15.34 -3.43 9.24
CA THR A 133 -15.42 -4.72 9.94
C THR A 133 -15.33 -5.82 8.90
N ILE A 134 -14.36 -6.70 9.06
CA ILE A 134 -14.12 -7.86 8.19
C ILE A 134 -14.30 -9.11 9.03
N THR A 135 -15.23 -9.97 8.62
CA THR A 135 -15.55 -11.24 9.28
C THR A 135 -15.01 -12.37 8.43
N LEU A 136 -14.18 -13.21 9.04
CA LEU A 136 -13.45 -14.29 8.38
C LEU A 136 -13.85 -15.63 9.03
N PRO A 137 -14.74 -16.42 8.41
CA PRO A 137 -15.12 -17.73 8.92
C PRO A 137 -13.91 -18.65 9.00
N LYS A 138 -13.72 -19.32 10.14
CA LYS A 138 -12.61 -20.25 10.32
C LYS A 138 -12.81 -21.49 9.47
N LEU A 139 -11.73 -21.96 8.84
CA LEU A 139 -11.73 -23.23 8.15
C LEU A 139 -11.91 -24.35 9.20
N ASP A 140 -12.92 -25.18 8.98
CA ASP A 140 -13.44 -26.18 9.89
C ASP A 140 -12.35 -27.07 10.52
N ARG A 141 -12.29 -27.08 11.86
CA ARG A 141 -11.31 -27.84 12.66
C ARG A 141 -11.65 -29.33 12.81
N GLU A 142 -12.82 -29.78 12.34
CA GLU A 142 -13.30 -31.13 12.67
C GLU A 142 -12.68 -32.27 11.85
N ARG A 143 -11.88 -32.01 10.81
CA ARG A 143 -11.14 -33.07 10.10
C ARG A 143 -9.84 -33.47 10.80
N VAL A 144 -9.98 -34.15 11.94
CA VAL A 144 -8.86 -34.90 12.54
C VAL A 144 -8.55 -36.11 11.67
N GLN A 145 -7.50 -36.03 10.85
CA GLN A 145 -7.01 -37.18 10.10
C GLN A 145 -6.14 -38.07 10.99
N LYS A 146 -6.64 -39.26 11.34
CA LYS A 146 -5.81 -40.29 11.99
C LYS A 146 -4.86 -40.90 10.97
N LEU A 147 -3.57 -40.67 11.15
CA LEU A 147 -2.53 -41.32 10.35
C LEU A 147 -2.30 -42.75 10.83
N LYS A 148 -2.28 -43.70 9.89
CA LYS A 148 -1.88 -45.08 10.15
C LYS A 148 -0.39 -45.22 9.84
N ILE A 149 0.40 -45.48 10.87
CA ILE A 149 1.85 -45.75 10.73
C ILE A 149 2.02 -47.11 10.05
N LYS A 150 2.85 -47.18 9.01
CA LYS A 150 3.27 -48.43 8.36
C LYS A 150 4.74 -48.69 8.71
N GLU A 151 5.08 -49.95 8.96
CA GLU A 151 6.47 -50.40 9.00
C GLU A 151 7.01 -50.56 7.56
N ASN A 152 8.32 -50.31 7.41
CA ASN A 152 9.06 -50.53 6.17
C ASN A 152 9.44 -52.00 6.00
#